data_AF-A0A7G8X4E7-F1
#
_entry.id   AF-A0A7G8X4E7-F1
#
_cell.length_a   1.000
_cell.length_b   1.000
_cell.length_c   1.000
_cell.angle_alpha   90.00
_cell.angle_beta   90.00
_cell.angle_gamma   90.00
#
_symmetry.space_group_name_H-M   'P 1'
#
loop_
_entity.id
_entity.type
_entity.pdbx_description
1 polymer ?
#
loop_
_entity_poly.entity_id
_entity_poly.type
_entity_poly.pdbx_seq_one_letter_code
_entity_poly.pdbx_strand_id
1 'polypeptide(L)'
;MKRAFIILGNNKDTQELIDNLRKRDSGTITIVDEELGNGLSRRGDLTYVNWTYIESVKDMNLPFVYYHHIPPTHRRDGRKWRRSLSSVG
;
A
#
# COMPACT_ATOMS: atom_id res chain seq x y z
N MET A 1 -6.77 -4.50 19.46
CA MET A 1 -5.38 -4.31 18.99
C MET A 1 -5.39 -3.34 17.84
N LYS A 2 -4.50 -2.35 17.82
CA LYS A 2 -4.31 -1.45 16.67
C LYS A 2 -3.67 -2.27 15.52
N ARG A 3 -4.18 -2.13 14.30
CA ARG A 3 -3.65 -2.85 13.13
C ARG A 3 -2.38 -2.15 12.62
N ALA A 4 -1.53 -2.88 11.90
CA ALA A 4 -0.41 -2.31 11.16
C ALA A 4 -0.67 -2.51 9.66
N PHE A 5 -0.45 -1.47 8.87
CA PHE A 5 -0.64 -1.48 7.43
C PHE A 5 0.71 -1.24 6.76
N ILE A 6 1.11 -2.11 5.82
CA ILE A 6 2.29 -1.92 4.99
C ILE A 6 1.81 -1.65 3.56
N ILE A 7 2.13 -0.47 3.04
CA ILE A 7 1.81 -0.04 1.68
C ILE A 7 3.06 -0.21 0.84
N LEU A 8 2.99 -1.01 -0.22
CA LEU A 8 4.09 -1.20 -1.15
C LEU A 8 4.02 -0.15 -2.27
N GLY A 9 5.03 0.70 -2.36
CA GLY A 9 5.10 1.81 -3.30
C GLY A 9 4.58 3.13 -2.72
N ASN A 10 5.24 4.21 -3.12
CA ASN A 10 4.87 5.58 -2.81
C ASN A 10 4.58 6.32 -4.11
N ASN A 11 3.30 6.52 -4.45
CA ASN A 11 2.88 7.20 -5.66
C ASN A 11 1.77 8.23 -5.37
N LYS A 12 1.29 8.91 -6.42
CA LYS A 12 0.26 9.96 -6.31
C LYS A 12 -1.05 9.52 -5.65
N ASP A 13 -1.39 8.23 -5.69
CA ASP A 13 -2.63 7.67 -5.17
C ASP A 13 -2.46 7.14 -3.71
N THR A 14 -1.21 7.06 -3.23
CA THR A 14 -0.88 6.57 -1.87
C THR A 14 -1.55 7.40 -0.78
N GLN A 15 -1.68 8.72 -0.99
CA GLN A 15 -2.32 9.61 0.00
C GLN A 15 -3.83 9.32 0.14
N GLU A 16 -4.54 9.10 -0.97
CA GLU A 16 -5.98 8.77 -0.92
C GLU A 16 -6.23 7.45 -0.19
N LEU A 17 -5.34 6.47 -0.38
CA LEU A 17 -5.38 5.20 0.35
C LEU A 17 -5.20 5.42 1.86
N ILE A 18 -4.22 6.24 2.26
CA ILE A 18 -3.97 6.57 3.68
C ILE A 18 -5.21 7.19 4.31
N ASP A 19 -5.83 8.17 3.65
CA ASP A 19 -7.01 8.87 4.15
C ASP A 19 -8.19 7.90 4.34
N ASN A 20 -8.38 6.96 3.41
CA ASN A 20 -9.44 5.96 3.49
C ASN A 20 -9.19 4.90 4.59
N LEU A 21 -7.93 4.52 4.83
CA LEU A 21 -7.56 3.63 5.94
C LEU A 21 -7.78 4.33 7.28
N ARG A 22 -7.39 5.60 7.39
CA ARG A 22 -7.52 6.42 8.61
C ARG A 22 -8.97 6.61 9.05
N LYS A 23 -9.94 6.66 8.12
CA LYS A 23 -11.38 6.67 8.44
C LYS A 23 -11.86 5.41 9.16
N ARG A 24 -11.15 4.30 9.02
CA ARG A 24 -11.58 2.98 9.52
C ARG A 24 -10.74 2.49 10.69
N ASP A 25 -9.47 2.87 10.77
CA ASP A 25 -8.52 2.38 11.78
C ASP A 25 -7.43 3.43 12.09
N SER A 26 -7.03 3.49 13.37
CA SER A 26 -5.93 4.35 13.86
C SER A 26 -4.58 3.61 13.92
N GLY A 27 -4.46 2.53 13.16
CA GLY A 27 -3.30 1.67 13.07
C GLY A 27 -2.03 2.33 12.55
N THR A 28 -0.87 1.71 12.77
CA THR A 28 0.40 2.19 12.23
C THR A 28 0.41 2.00 10.71
N ILE A 29 0.87 3.00 9.95
CA ILE A 29 1.01 2.90 8.49
C ILE A 29 2.49 3.02 8.14
N THR A 30 2.99 2.00 7.45
CA THR A 30 4.33 1.92 6.89
C THR A 30 4.26 1.94 5.37
N ILE A 31 5.04 2.77 4.72
CA ILE A 31 5.08 2.95 3.26
C ILE A 31 6.45 2.52 2.78
N VAL A 32 6.49 1.59 1.83
CA VAL A 32 7.72 1.17 1.17
C VAL A 32 7.94 2.08 -0.03
N ASP A 33 9.00 2.87 0.03
CA ASP A 33 9.38 3.85 -0.97
C ASP A 33 10.77 3.48 -1.51
N GLU A 34 10.81 3.06 -2.78
CA GLU A 34 12.05 2.64 -3.45
C GLU A 34 13.01 3.81 -3.70
N GLU A 35 12.48 5.03 -3.82
CA GLU A 35 13.27 6.24 -4.00
C GLU A 35 13.85 6.77 -2.69
N LEU A 36 13.47 6.17 -1.55
CA LEU A 36 13.96 6.56 -0.24
C LEU A 36 15.42 6.11 -0.07
N GLY A 37 16.34 7.06 -0.29
CA GLY A 37 17.78 6.81 -0.20
C GLY A 37 18.27 6.32 1.18
N ASN A 38 17.57 6.69 2.27
CA ASN A 38 17.88 6.23 3.63
C ASN A 38 16.90 5.14 4.07
N GLY A 39 17.38 4.13 4.80
CA GLY A 39 16.61 2.93 5.15
C GLY A 39 15.28 3.16 5.89
N LEU A 40 15.15 4.29 6.60
CA LEU A 40 13.95 4.68 7.32
C LEU A 40 13.81 6.20 7.39
N SER A 41 12.58 6.69 7.20
CA SER A 41 12.19 8.08 7.40
C SER A 41 10.81 8.13 8.05
N ARG A 42 10.55 9.13 8.89
CA ARG A 42 9.25 9.31 9.53
C ARG A 42 8.69 10.67 9.19
N ARG A 43 7.43 10.72 8.74
CA ARG A 43 6.71 11.97 8.49
C ARG A 43 5.42 11.94 9.29
N GLY A 44 5.44 12.61 10.44
CA GLY A 44 4.35 12.55 11.42
C GLY A 44 4.16 11.14 11.98
N ASP A 45 2.98 10.57 11.75
CA ASP A 45 2.57 9.22 12.16
C ASP A 45 2.85 8.15 11.09
N LEU A 46 3.30 8.54 9.90
CA LEU A 46 3.65 7.65 8.80
C LEU A 46 5.13 7.27 8.86
N THR A 47 5.41 5.99 8.66
CA THR A 47 6.78 5.46 8.56
C THR A 47 7.07 5.14 7.10
N TYR A 48 8.13 5.69 6.55
CA TYR A 48 8.64 5.39 5.22
C TYR A 48 9.88 4.53 5.37
N VAL A 49 9.96 3.45 4.60
CA VAL A 49 11.08 2.53 4.59
C VAL A 49 11.43 2.19 3.16
N ASN A 50 12.67 1.81 2.88
CA ASN A 50 13.04 1.32 1.56
C ASN A 50 13.11 -0.23 1.55
N TRP A 51 13.48 -0.80 0.40
CA TRP A 51 13.54 -2.26 0.24
C TRP A 51 14.53 -2.93 1.21
N THR A 52 15.58 -2.23 1.63
CA THR A 52 16.57 -2.79 2.57
C THR A 52 15.98 -3.09 3.94
N TYR A 53 14.99 -2.30 4.39
CA TYR A 53 14.26 -2.58 5.62
C TYR A 53 13.49 -3.90 5.52
N ILE A 54 12.75 -4.10 4.42
CA ILE A 54 11.98 -5.33 4.17
C ILE A 54 12.90 -6.55 4.17
N GLU A 55 14.05 -6.47 3.50
CA GLU A 55 15.05 -7.54 3.52
C GLU A 55 15.59 -7.81 4.94
N SER A 56 15.89 -6.76 5.72
CA SER A 56 16.42 -6.91 7.08
C SER A 56 15.44 -7.53 8.09
N VAL A 57 14.13 -7.41 7.83
CA VAL A 57 13.10 -7.92 8.73
C VAL A 57 12.44 -9.20 8.22
N LYS A 58 12.85 -9.73 7.07
CA LYS A 58 12.21 -10.93 6.47
C LYS A 58 12.36 -12.18 7.34
N ASP A 59 13.47 -12.29 8.06
CA ASP A 59 13.77 -13.42 8.93
C ASP A 59 13.16 -13.25 10.33
N MET A 60 12.68 -12.05 10.64
CA MET A 60 11.88 -11.78 11.82
C MET A 60 10.45 -12.13 11.44
N ASN A 61 9.88 -13.17 12.04
CA ASN A 61 8.53 -13.69 11.80
C ASN A 61 7.42 -12.66 12.14
N LEU A 62 7.43 -11.54 11.44
CA LEU A 62 6.57 -10.38 11.62
C LEU A 62 5.34 -10.55 10.74
N PRO A 63 4.16 -10.17 11.23
CA PRO A 63 2.94 -10.25 10.43
C PRO A 63 2.97 -9.18 9.33
N PHE A 64 3.32 -9.57 8.11
CA PHE A 64 3.22 -8.73 6.92
C PHE A 64 1.75 -8.64 6.47
N VAL A 65 1.21 -7.42 6.45
CA VAL A 65 -0.10 -7.14 5.85
C VAL A 65 0.12 -6.62 4.44
N TYR A 66 -0.06 -7.49 3.46
CA TYR A 66 0.06 -7.16 2.05
C TYR A 66 -1.24 -6.51 1.56
N TYR A 67 -1.16 -5.28 1.05
CA TYR A 67 -2.23 -4.67 0.28
C TYR A 67 -1.77 -4.49 -1.17
N HIS A 68 -2.57 -4.99 -2.11
CA HIS A 68 -2.38 -4.75 -3.54
C HIS A 68 -3.36 -3.64 -3.94
N HIS A 69 -2.86 -2.51 -4.41
CA HIS A 69 -3.73 -1.49 -5.02
C HIS A 69 -4.33 -2.06 -6.30
N ILE A 70 -5.66 -2.15 -6.34
CA ILE A 70 -6.40 -2.55 -7.53
C ILE A 70 -6.93 -1.27 -8.15
N PRO A 71 -6.42 -0.85 -9.33
CA PRO A 71 -6.93 0.34 -9.99
C PRO A 71 -8.44 0.22 -10.21
N PRO A 72 -9.21 1.32 -10.24
CA PRO A 72 -10.67 1.27 -10.45
C PRO A 72 -11.07 0.54 -11.75
N THR A 73 -10.17 0.52 -12.72
CA THR A 73 -10.31 -0.15 -14.02
C THR A 73 -10.03 -1.67 -13.96
N HIS A 74 -9.65 -2.21 -12.81
CA HIS A 74 -9.28 -3.60 -12.62
C HIS A 74 -10.11 -4.27 -11.51
N ARG A 75 -10.18 -5.59 -11.58
CA ARG A 75 -10.81 -6.49 -10.61
C ARG A 75 -9.78 -6.92 -9.57
N ARG A 76 -10.25 -7.54 -8.48
CA ARG A 76 -9.42 -8.06 -7.38
C ARG A 76 -8.38 -9.12 -7.81
N ASP A 77 -8.60 -9.75 -8.97
CA ASP A 77 -7.68 -10.70 -9.60
C ASP A 77 -6.66 -10.02 -10.56
N GLY A 78 -6.58 -8.69 -10.57
CA GLY A 78 -5.67 -7.92 -11.43
C GLY A 78 -6.12 -7.82 -12.90
N ARG A 79 -7.31 -8.33 -13.28
CA ARG A 79 -7.81 -8.22 -14.66
C ARG A 79 -8.57 -6.92 -14.87
N LYS A 80 -8.38 -6.27 -16.03
CA LYS A 80 -9.21 -5.11 -16.43
C LYS A 80 -10.69 -5.50 -16.47
N TRP A 81 -11.58 -4.60 -16.04
CA TRP A 81 -13.02 -4.75 -16.28
C TRP A 81 -13.25 -4.90 -17.79
N ARG A 82 -13.86 -6.01 -18.24
CA ARG A 82 -14.39 -6.08 -19.61
C ARG A 82 -15.58 -5.13 -19.71
N ARG A 83 -15.35 -3.88 -20.11
CA ARG A 83 -16.40 -3.08 -20.76
C ARG A 83 -16.12 -3.05 -22.26
N SER A 84 -16.67 -4.03 -22.96
CA SER A 84 -17.37 -3.72 -24.20
C SER A 84 -18.84 -3.96 -23.90
N LEU A 85 -19.56 -2.92 -23.47
CA LEU A 85 -20.96 -2.87 -23.83
C LEU A 85 -20.94 -2.72 -25.34
N SER A 86 -21.06 -3.85 -26.05
CA SER A 86 -21.53 -3.83 -27.42
C SER A 86 -22.78 -2.98 -27.40
N SER A 87 -22.72 -1.81 -28.01
CA SER A 87 -23.89 -1.02 -28.34
C SER A 87 -24.89 -1.99 -28.98
N VAL A 88 -25.97 -2.27 -28.25
CA VAL A 88 -27.15 -2.92 -28.80
C VAL A 88 -27.65 -1.94 -29.86
N GLY A 89 -27.38 -2.27 -31.13
CA GLY A 89 -28.00 -1.67 -32.30
C GLY A 89 -29.11 -2.58 -32.79
#